data_AF-K0ISW4-F1
#
_entry.id   AF-K0ISW4-F1
#
_cell.length_a   1.000
_cell.length_b   1.000
_cell.length_c   1.000
_cell.angle_alpha   90.00
_cell.angle_beta   90.00
_cell.angle_gamma   90.00
#
_symmetry.space_group_name_H-M   'P 1'
#
loop_
_entity.id
_entity.type
_entity.pdbx_description
1 polymer ?
#
loop_
_entity_poly.entity_id
_entity_poly.type
_entity_poly.pdbx_seq_one_letter_code
_entity_poly.pdbx_strand_id
1 'polypeptide(L)'
;MFEDFGKDMLMLGGTVIGFIAALLSVLEKVLDFRNRMAPKKERKSPSPTERPISDPTPAPAIDFFSSKPFRGVSYLLLYETSVIIAAGLILNYIGLTLSRHLESILFLDMTGTALVAFLLGPWWGAIAALLSNSVVNWLLYPETGADVVIFPWSLVSMAGACYWGWMARQAGFQKYLRTGRSSALSHAWFLYIFGVGSAIVMSLPGTFVQAALNEQTTFALNPAVAETVSLRVLQWEQTVHLYLESLFGFTWGESVSWWMVNWFQNWIRYIPDKTMSAAIALVVLKYGYPLFERELIHGGPAGERPNDERILPLVLGLLYALPFAALLSSETYGGAAYWPLWALPWLFIGGGYVYLRYWGTGEAALQAARLQRADRYARALKQIGREASHEFCKRLTFMTLIVSLVFALCLPILLTDFYRATFKFFCVVYGFLLVVHLVRISIAQNISVARANE
;
A
#
# COMPACT_ATOMS: atom_id res chain seq x y z
N MET A 1 6.56 -27.72 15.50
CA MET A 1 7.26 -28.47 14.43
C MET A 1 6.71 -28.15 13.04
N PHE A 2 5.40 -28.14 12.81
CA PHE A 2 4.82 -27.76 11.51
C PHE A 2 4.93 -26.26 11.15
N GLU A 3 4.91 -25.36 12.14
CA GLU A 3 5.06 -23.90 11.90
C GLU A 3 6.45 -23.49 11.44
N ASP A 4 7.51 -24.07 12.02
CA ASP A 4 8.90 -23.76 11.61
C ASP A 4 9.20 -24.27 10.20
N PHE A 5 8.66 -25.45 9.84
CA PHE A 5 8.84 -26.02 8.51
C PHE A 5 8.22 -25.13 7.40
N GLY A 6 7.04 -24.55 7.65
CA GLY A 6 6.40 -23.61 6.73
C GLY A 6 7.19 -22.31 6.56
N LYS A 7 7.78 -21.79 7.65
CA LYS A 7 8.61 -20.58 7.65
C LYS A 7 9.89 -20.79 6.85
N ASP A 8 10.59 -21.90 7.06
CA ASP A 8 11.83 -22.20 6.35
C ASP A 8 11.59 -22.47 4.86
N MET A 9 10.49 -23.14 4.50
CA MET A 9 10.05 -23.31 3.10
C MET A 9 9.77 -21.96 2.41
N LEU A 10 9.10 -21.02 3.10
CA LEU A 10 8.81 -19.69 2.56
C LEU A 10 10.06 -18.81 2.45
N MET A 11 10.98 -18.87 3.42
CA MET A 11 12.27 -18.18 3.34
C MET A 11 13.12 -18.74 2.21
N LEU A 12 13.14 -20.06 2.01
CA LEU A 12 13.81 -20.71 0.89
C LEU A 12 13.21 -20.25 -0.44
N GLY A 13 11.88 -20.27 -0.57
CA GLY A 13 11.16 -19.77 -1.74
C GLY A 13 11.48 -18.29 -2.04
N GLY A 14 11.45 -17.43 -1.02
CA GLY A 14 11.81 -16.01 -1.13
C GLY A 14 13.26 -15.80 -1.56
N THR A 15 14.19 -16.62 -1.08
CA THR A 15 15.60 -16.60 -1.48
C THR A 15 15.76 -16.95 -2.97
N VAL A 16 15.09 -18.02 -3.42
CA VAL A 16 15.10 -18.44 -4.82
C VAL A 16 14.53 -17.34 -5.72
N ILE A 17 13.39 -16.75 -5.34
CA ILE A 17 12.77 -15.65 -6.09
C ILE A 17 13.68 -14.43 -6.15
N GLY A 18 14.27 -14.01 -5.01
CA GLY A 18 15.18 -12.87 -4.94
C GLY A 18 16.44 -13.06 -5.81
N PHE A 19 16.96 -14.29 -5.84
CA PHE A 19 18.11 -14.67 -6.66
C PHE A 19 17.78 -14.68 -8.16
N ILE A 20 16.64 -15.27 -8.55
CA ILE A 20 16.15 -15.23 -9.94
C ILE A 20 15.94 -13.78 -10.38
N ALA A 21 15.30 -12.95 -9.55
CA ALA A 21 15.11 -11.54 -9.83
C ALA A 21 16.44 -10.80 -10.02
N ALA A 22 17.49 -11.16 -9.28
CA ALA A 22 18.81 -10.53 -9.37
C ALA A 22 19.48 -10.88 -10.69
N LEU A 23 19.46 -12.17 -11.04
CA LEU A 23 19.97 -12.67 -12.31
C LEU A 23 19.25 -12.01 -13.51
N LEU A 24 17.92 -11.97 -13.48
CA LEU A 24 17.13 -11.36 -14.55
C LEU A 24 17.42 -9.85 -14.65
N SER A 25 17.50 -9.14 -13.51
CA SER A 25 17.80 -7.71 -13.49
C SER A 25 19.20 -7.39 -14.03
N VAL A 26 20.20 -8.20 -13.67
CA VAL A 26 21.56 -8.06 -14.20
C VAL A 26 21.58 -8.38 -15.70
N LEU A 27 20.93 -9.45 -16.13
CA LEU A 27 20.85 -9.85 -17.54
C LEU A 27 20.20 -8.75 -18.39
N GLU A 28 19.07 -8.20 -17.94
CA GLU A 28 18.39 -7.08 -18.61
C GLU A 28 19.36 -5.90 -18.80
N LYS A 29 20.08 -5.50 -17.74
CA LYS A 29 21.03 -4.38 -17.79
C LYS A 29 22.23 -4.65 -18.70
N VAL A 30 22.72 -5.88 -18.75
CA VAL A 30 23.80 -6.30 -19.66
C VAL A 30 23.33 -6.24 -21.12
N LEU A 31 22.11 -6.70 -21.41
CA LEU A 31 21.51 -6.57 -22.75
C LEU A 31 21.33 -5.10 -23.15
N ASP A 32 20.86 -4.27 -22.22
CA ASP A 32 20.70 -2.82 -22.39
C ASP A 32 22.04 -2.14 -22.72
N PHE A 33 23.13 -2.56 -22.06
CA PHE A 33 24.47 -2.07 -22.30
C PHE A 33 25.03 -2.56 -23.65
N ARG A 34 24.83 -3.84 -23.99
CA ARG A 34 25.22 -4.41 -25.28
C ARG A 34 24.51 -3.71 -26.44
N ASN A 35 23.22 -3.44 -26.32
CA ASN A 35 22.43 -2.72 -27.34
C ASN A 35 22.89 -1.27 -27.54
N ARG A 36 23.47 -0.64 -26.52
CA ARG A 36 24.07 0.71 -26.63
C ARG A 36 25.46 0.70 -27.26
N MET A 37 26.23 -0.38 -27.06
CA MET A 37 27.55 -0.55 -27.66
C MET A 37 27.50 -1.15 -29.07
N ALA A 38 26.35 -1.69 -29.49
CA ALA A 38 26.13 -2.08 -30.88
C ALA A 38 26.39 -0.85 -31.78
N PRO A 39 27.36 -0.91 -32.70
CA PRO A 39 27.77 0.25 -33.47
C PRO A 39 26.58 0.75 -34.31
N LYS A 40 26.41 2.07 -34.32
CA LYS A 40 25.40 2.85 -35.05
C LYS A 40 25.50 2.72 -36.60
N LYS A 41 26.06 1.63 -37.10
CA LYS A 41 26.52 1.44 -38.48
C LYS A 41 25.47 0.80 -39.40
N GLU A 42 24.38 0.25 -38.87
CA GLU A 42 23.26 -0.27 -39.67
C GLU A 42 22.03 0.65 -39.72
N ARG A 43 22.16 1.89 -39.24
CA ARG A 43 21.11 2.92 -39.35
C ARG A 43 21.46 4.03 -40.35
N LYS A 44 22.27 3.69 -41.37
CA LYS A 44 22.41 4.51 -42.58
C LYS A 44 21.53 3.90 -43.68
N SER A 45 20.38 4.53 -43.87
CA SER A 45 19.65 4.47 -45.12
C SER A 45 20.58 4.85 -46.29
N PRO A 46 20.56 4.15 -47.43
CA PRO A 46 20.86 4.78 -48.69
C PRO A 46 19.62 5.54 -49.15
N SER A 47 19.80 6.80 -49.54
CA SER A 47 18.77 7.69 -50.08
C SER A 47 18.58 7.45 -51.60
N PRO A 48 17.70 8.21 -52.29
CA PRO A 48 16.45 7.75 -52.90
C PRO A 48 16.57 7.48 -54.41
N THR A 49 15.84 6.50 -54.94
CA THR A 49 15.55 6.41 -56.38
C THR A 49 14.15 5.83 -56.62
N GLU A 50 13.45 6.46 -57.56
CA GLU A 50 12.11 6.23 -58.11
C GLU A 50 11.49 4.82 -58.09
N ARG A 51 10.19 4.78 -57.68
CA ARG A 51 9.02 3.89 -57.94
C ARG A 51 9.15 2.66 -58.89
N PRO A 52 8.12 1.78 -58.92
CA PRO A 52 7.50 0.95 -57.88
C PRO A 52 7.52 -0.56 -58.29
N ILE A 53 6.97 -1.46 -57.45
CA ILE A 53 6.32 -2.77 -57.77
C ILE A 53 6.74 -3.93 -56.82
N SER A 54 5.70 -4.53 -56.24
CA SER A 54 5.52 -5.89 -55.70
C SER A 54 6.34 -6.39 -54.49
N ASP A 55 5.61 -6.60 -53.39
CA ASP A 55 5.80 -7.64 -52.36
C ASP A 55 6.11 -9.03 -52.99
N PRO A 56 6.89 -9.90 -52.30
CA PRO A 56 6.35 -10.69 -51.18
C PRO A 56 7.24 -10.77 -49.93
N THR A 57 6.60 -10.50 -48.79
CA THR A 57 6.74 -11.06 -47.43
C THR A 57 8.08 -11.72 -47.04
N PRO A 58 8.72 -11.26 -45.94
CA PRO A 58 9.44 -12.12 -45.01
C PRO A 58 8.61 -12.38 -43.74
N ALA A 59 8.69 -13.62 -43.26
CA ALA A 59 7.97 -14.21 -42.14
C ALA A 59 7.97 -13.34 -40.85
N PRO A 60 6.91 -13.41 -40.04
CA PRO A 60 6.80 -12.66 -38.80
C PRO A 60 7.78 -13.26 -37.78
N ALA A 61 8.84 -12.53 -37.44
CA ALA A 61 9.45 -12.70 -36.14
C ALA A 61 8.34 -12.42 -35.12
N ILE A 62 8.00 -13.42 -34.32
CA ILE A 62 6.94 -13.36 -33.31
C ILE A 62 7.35 -12.30 -32.28
N ASP A 63 6.85 -11.09 -32.50
CA ASP A 63 6.99 -9.95 -31.62
C ASP A 63 5.97 -10.16 -30.50
N PHE A 64 6.32 -11.01 -29.52
CA PHE A 64 5.47 -11.44 -28.39
C PHE A 64 4.99 -10.27 -27.51
N PHE A 65 5.44 -9.04 -27.79
CA PHE A 65 5.08 -7.80 -27.11
C PHE A 65 4.48 -6.70 -28.02
N SER A 66 4.06 -7.03 -29.24
CA SER A 66 3.33 -6.08 -30.10
C SER A 66 1.83 -6.14 -29.85
N SER A 67 1.39 -5.59 -28.72
CA SER A 67 0.00 -5.21 -28.51
C SER A 67 -0.07 -3.83 -27.86
N LYS A 68 -0.26 -2.82 -28.72
CA LYS A 68 -0.40 -1.39 -28.36
C LYS A 68 -1.32 -1.10 -27.15
N PRO A 69 -2.42 -1.84 -26.84
CA PRO A 69 -3.22 -1.56 -25.64
C PRO A 69 -2.61 -2.00 -24.31
N PHE A 70 -1.77 -3.04 -24.27
CA PHE A 70 -1.22 -3.57 -23.02
C PHE A 70 -0.07 -2.70 -22.48
N ARG A 71 0.64 -1.98 -23.35
CA ARG A 71 1.77 -1.13 -22.97
C ARG A 71 1.40 -0.03 -21.97
N GLY A 72 0.23 0.59 -22.11
CA GLY A 72 -0.23 1.65 -21.21
C GLY A 72 -0.62 1.15 -19.83
N VAL A 73 -1.29 0.01 -19.75
CA VAL A 73 -1.71 -0.61 -18.48
C VAL A 73 -0.49 -1.11 -17.72
N SER A 74 0.43 -1.83 -18.37
CA SER A 74 1.68 -2.28 -17.75
C SER A 74 2.55 -1.10 -17.29
N TYR A 75 2.54 0.00 -18.04
CA TYR A 75 3.27 1.22 -17.66
C TYR A 75 2.71 1.86 -16.38
N LEU A 76 1.39 2.05 -16.27
CA LEU A 76 0.80 2.62 -15.06
C LEU A 76 0.97 1.71 -13.86
N LEU A 77 0.83 0.39 -14.04
CA LEU A 77 1.10 -0.56 -12.96
C LEU A 77 2.53 -0.42 -12.43
N LEU A 78 3.52 -0.20 -13.30
CA LEU A 78 4.93 -0.09 -12.93
C LEU A 78 5.38 1.30 -12.43
N TYR A 79 4.75 2.38 -12.90
CA TYR A 79 5.23 3.75 -12.64
C TYR A 79 4.24 4.63 -11.87
N GLU A 80 3.01 4.19 -11.67
CA GLU A 80 2.01 4.86 -10.83
C GLU A 80 1.63 3.94 -9.66
N THR A 81 1.00 2.81 -9.95
CA THR A 81 0.40 1.94 -8.93
C THR A 81 1.45 1.32 -8.02
N SER A 82 2.46 0.64 -8.56
CA SER A 82 3.52 0.00 -7.77
C SER A 82 4.32 1.02 -6.97
N VAL A 83 4.57 2.21 -7.53
CA VAL A 83 5.32 3.30 -6.87
C VAL A 83 4.56 3.80 -5.65
N ILE A 84 3.26 4.08 -5.82
CA ILE A 84 2.42 4.57 -4.72
C ILE A 84 2.26 3.49 -3.64
N ILE A 85 2.00 2.24 -4.03
CA ILE A 85 1.87 1.13 -3.08
C ILE A 85 3.19 0.88 -2.35
N ALA A 86 4.32 0.82 -3.06
CA ALA A 86 5.63 0.62 -2.46
C ALA A 86 5.98 1.74 -1.47
N ALA A 87 5.72 3.00 -1.84
CA ALA A 87 5.90 4.14 -0.95
C ALA A 87 5.02 4.01 0.30
N GLY A 88 3.76 3.60 0.14
CA GLY A 88 2.84 3.34 1.25
C GLY A 88 3.34 2.23 2.18
N LEU A 89 3.74 1.07 1.63
CA LEU A 89 4.24 -0.05 2.42
C LEU A 89 5.52 0.31 3.20
N ILE A 90 6.45 1.04 2.58
CA ILE A 90 7.65 1.53 3.26
C ILE A 90 7.29 2.52 4.36
N LEU A 91 6.34 3.42 4.12
CA LEU A 91 5.91 4.40 5.11
C LEU A 91 5.23 3.75 6.32
N ASN A 92 4.39 2.73 6.09
CA ASN A 92 3.81 1.91 7.17
C ASN A 92 4.90 1.18 7.95
N TYR A 93 5.87 0.57 7.26
CA TYR A 93 6.99 -0.13 7.91
C TYR A 93 7.81 0.82 8.79
N ILE A 94 8.17 2.01 8.28
CA ILE A 94 8.87 3.04 9.06
C ILE A 94 8.02 3.50 10.24
N GLY A 95 6.72 3.72 10.03
CA GLY A 95 5.79 4.11 11.09
C GLY A 95 5.70 3.09 12.21
N LEU A 96 5.58 1.80 11.87
CA LEU A 96 5.56 0.70 12.83
C LEU A 96 6.89 0.56 13.58
N THR A 97 8.00 0.64 12.86
CA THR A 97 9.36 0.57 13.44
C THR A 97 9.59 1.71 14.43
N LEU A 98 9.23 2.94 14.04
CA LEU A 98 9.37 4.11 14.88
C LEU A 98 8.46 4.04 16.12
N SER A 99 7.22 3.60 15.95
CA SER A 99 6.26 3.41 17.04
C SER A 99 6.80 2.44 18.09
N ARG A 100 7.34 1.30 17.65
CA ARG A 100 7.94 0.29 18.54
C ARG A 100 9.20 0.78 19.25
N HIS A 101 10.09 1.47 18.55
CA HIS A 101 11.36 1.93 19.15
C HIS A 101 11.20 3.12 20.09
N LEU A 102 10.17 3.96 19.89
CA LEU A 102 9.91 5.11 20.75
C LEU A 102 8.93 4.81 21.88
N GLU A 103 8.49 3.56 22.04
CA GLU A 103 7.40 3.17 22.96
C GLU A 103 6.19 4.12 22.84
N SER A 104 5.91 4.54 21.60
CA SER A 104 5.01 5.65 21.34
C SER A 104 3.55 5.20 21.44
N ILE A 105 2.72 6.10 21.96
CA ILE A 105 1.25 5.96 22.04
C ILE A 105 0.61 5.88 20.62
N LEU A 106 1.35 6.27 19.58
CA LEU A 106 0.87 6.34 18.19
C LEU A 106 1.40 5.14 17.40
N PHE A 107 0.48 4.35 16.85
CA PHE A 107 0.75 3.29 15.87
C PHE A 107 0.69 3.91 14.46
N LEU A 108 1.80 4.54 14.03
CA LEU A 108 1.89 5.19 12.72
C LEU A 108 1.90 4.21 11.52
N ASP A 109 1.47 2.97 11.73
CA ASP A 109 1.48 1.81 10.85
C ASP A 109 0.46 1.90 9.69
N MET A 110 -0.42 2.90 9.71
CA MET A 110 -1.43 3.14 8.67
C MET A 110 -1.19 4.40 7.85
N THR A 111 -0.09 5.12 8.07
CA THR A 111 0.24 6.36 7.37
C THR A 111 0.34 6.16 5.84
N GLY A 112 1.07 5.14 5.42
CA GLY A 112 1.17 4.76 4.02
C GLY A 112 -0.12 4.18 3.44
N THR A 113 -0.92 3.49 4.24
CA THR A 113 -2.28 3.05 3.85
C THR A 113 -3.16 4.25 3.52
N ALA A 114 -3.12 5.31 4.33
CA ALA A 114 -3.82 6.57 4.04
C ALA A 114 -3.33 7.21 2.74
N LEU A 115 -2.01 7.26 2.52
CA LEU A 115 -1.41 7.81 1.29
C LEU A 115 -1.94 7.09 0.05
N VAL A 116 -1.92 5.75 0.06
CA VAL A 116 -2.42 4.92 -1.05
C VAL A 116 -3.92 5.15 -1.25
N ALA A 117 -4.69 5.19 -0.17
CA ALA A 117 -6.14 5.42 -0.23
C ALA A 117 -6.49 6.80 -0.82
N PHE A 118 -5.76 7.86 -0.44
CA PHE A 118 -6.00 9.21 -0.94
C PHE A 118 -5.75 9.34 -2.44
N LEU A 119 -4.70 8.68 -2.94
CA LEU A 119 -4.29 8.75 -4.34
C LEU A 119 -5.08 7.76 -5.21
N LEU A 120 -4.99 6.47 -4.89
CA LEU A 120 -5.48 5.38 -5.72
C LEU A 120 -6.91 4.94 -5.38
N GLY A 121 -7.46 5.37 -4.25
CA GLY A 121 -8.84 5.09 -3.85
C GLY A 121 -9.01 3.94 -2.86
N PRO A 122 -10.26 3.61 -2.52
CA PRO A 122 -10.60 2.72 -1.41
C PRO A 122 -10.08 1.29 -1.62
N TRP A 123 -10.22 0.74 -2.82
CA TRP A 123 -9.83 -0.65 -3.10
C TRP A 123 -8.32 -0.86 -3.10
N TRP A 124 -7.56 0.05 -3.73
CA TRP A 124 -6.10 0.01 -3.68
C TRP A 124 -5.56 0.27 -2.28
N GLY A 125 -6.21 1.17 -1.53
CA GLY A 125 -5.91 1.38 -0.12
C GLY A 125 -6.10 0.09 0.70
N ALA A 126 -7.22 -0.61 0.52
CA ALA A 126 -7.50 -1.86 1.21
C ALA A 126 -6.51 -2.98 0.83
N ILE A 127 -6.12 -3.06 -0.45
CA ILE A 127 -5.07 -3.98 -0.91
C ILE A 127 -3.74 -3.65 -0.20
N ALA A 128 -3.35 -2.38 -0.14
CA ALA A 128 -2.12 -1.97 0.55
C ALA A 128 -2.19 -2.25 2.06
N ALA A 129 -3.34 -2.01 2.70
CA ALA A 129 -3.58 -2.34 4.10
C ALA A 129 -3.39 -3.84 4.37
N LEU A 130 -3.96 -4.68 3.52
CA LEU A 130 -3.85 -6.13 3.61
C LEU A 130 -2.41 -6.58 3.39
N LEU A 131 -1.72 -6.05 2.37
CA LEU A 131 -0.31 -6.39 2.10
C LEU A 131 0.61 -5.95 3.24
N SER A 132 0.39 -4.77 3.80
CA SER A 132 1.19 -4.22 4.90
C SER A 132 1.09 -5.10 6.15
N ASN A 133 -0.13 -5.48 6.52
CA ASN A 133 -0.34 -6.33 7.69
C ASN A 133 0.03 -7.78 7.39
N SER A 134 -0.57 -8.41 6.39
CA SER A 134 -0.45 -9.86 6.18
C SER A 134 0.88 -10.30 5.57
N VAL A 135 1.52 -9.50 4.71
CA VAL A 135 2.73 -9.91 3.98
C VAL A 135 3.97 -9.24 4.56
N VAL A 136 3.94 -7.92 4.74
CA VAL A 136 5.14 -7.15 5.17
C VAL A 136 5.46 -7.39 6.64
N ASN A 137 4.48 -7.27 7.53
CA ASN A 137 4.74 -7.48 8.96
C ASN A 137 5.08 -8.93 9.29
N TRP A 138 4.45 -9.90 8.61
CA TRP A 138 4.77 -11.33 8.74
C TRP A 138 6.19 -11.67 8.25
N LEU A 139 6.61 -11.11 7.11
CA LEU A 139 7.92 -11.40 6.50
C LEU A 139 9.09 -10.74 7.25
N LEU A 140 8.86 -9.56 7.85
CA LEU A 140 9.91 -8.75 8.47
C LEU A 140 10.02 -8.96 9.99
N TYR A 141 8.97 -9.44 10.67
CA TYR A 141 8.98 -9.69 12.11
C TYR A 141 8.48 -11.10 12.46
N PRO A 142 9.32 -12.14 12.29
CA PRO A 142 8.96 -13.51 12.60
C PRO A 142 9.16 -13.84 14.10
N GLU A 143 8.86 -12.91 15.01
CA GLU A 143 8.92 -13.20 16.45
C GLU A 143 7.79 -14.14 16.86
N THR A 144 8.05 -15.04 17.81
CA THR A 144 7.04 -15.95 18.38
C THR A 144 5.91 -15.15 19.02
N GLY A 145 4.69 -15.25 18.49
CA GLY A 145 3.51 -14.48 18.91
C GLY A 145 3.12 -13.33 17.98
N ALA A 146 3.94 -13.00 16.96
CA ALA A 146 3.61 -11.96 15.97
C ALA A 146 2.42 -12.34 15.07
N ASP A 147 2.25 -13.64 14.81
CA ASP A 147 1.11 -14.22 14.08
C ASP A 147 -0.23 -13.88 14.75
N VAL A 148 -0.29 -13.95 16.08
CA VAL A 148 -1.49 -13.68 16.89
C VAL A 148 -1.98 -12.23 16.74
N VAL A 149 -1.08 -11.29 16.41
CA VAL A 149 -1.33 -9.84 16.45
C VAL A 149 -1.46 -9.21 15.06
N ILE A 150 -1.24 -9.93 13.96
CA ILE A 150 -1.07 -9.26 12.65
C ILE A 150 -2.24 -9.49 11.68
N PHE A 151 -2.80 -10.70 11.60
CA PHE A 151 -3.85 -11.01 10.63
C PHE A 151 -5.23 -10.40 10.98
N PRO A 152 -5.72 -10.48 12.22
CA PRO A 152 -7.03 -9.93 12.59
C PRO A 152 -7.12 -8.41 12.39
N TRP A 153 -6.04 -7.70 12.72
CA TRP A 153 -5.95 -6.24 12.63
C TRP A 153 -5.95 -5.72 11.18
N SER A 154 -5.71 -6.60 10.19
CA SER A 154 -5.90 -6.26 8.77
C SER A 154 -7.32 -5.78 8.46
N LEU A 155 -8.34 -6.26 9.18
CA LEU A 155 -9.73 -5.78 9.05
C LEU A 155 -9.85 -4.30 9.39
N VAL A 156 -9.23 -3.88 10.50
CA VAL A 156 -9.23 -2.49 10.96
C VAL A 156 -8.54 -1.61 9.92
N SER A 157 -7.40 -2.06 9.41
CA SER A 157 -6.66 -1.30 8.41
C SER A 157 -7.39 -1.21 7.07
N MET A 158 -8.04 -2.29 6.62
CA MET A 158 -8.85 -2.28 5.41
C MET A 158 -10.07 -1.36 5.55
N ALA A 159 -10.77 -1.39 6.69
CA ALA A 159 -11.91 -0.51 6.97
C ALA A 159 -11.47 0.96 6.91
N GLY A 160 -10.34 1.27 7.54
CA GLY A 160 -9.73 2.59 7.49
C GLY A 160 -9.36 3.04 6.08
N ALA A 161 -8.74 2.16 5.30
CA ALA A 161 -8.37 2.44 3.92
C ALA A 161 -9.58 2.68 3.02
N CYS A 162 -10.65 1.90 3.20
CA CYS A 162 -11.90 2.08 2.48
C CYS A 162 -12.53 3.44 2.81
N TYR A 163 -12.60 3.78 4.10
CA TYR A 163 -13.12 5.07 4.55
C TYR A 163 -12.32 6.25 3.99
N TRP A 164 -11.00 6.25 4.19
CA TRP A 164 -10.13 7.29 3.67
C TRP A 164 -10.19 7.42 2.16
N GLY A 165 -10.24 6.29 1.44
CA GLY A 165 -10.37 6.27 0.00
C GLY A 165 -11.68 6.90 -0.45
N TRP A 166 -12.80 6.51 0.16
CA TRP A 166 -14.13 7.06 -0.17
C TRP A 166 -14.23 8.56 0.14
N MET A 167 -13.74 8.99 1.31
CA MET A 167 -13.72 10.40 1.68
C MET A 167 -12.80 11.20 0.76
N ALA A 168 -11.66 10.63 0.38
CA ALA A 168 -10.78 11.25 -0.60
C ALA A 168 -11.46 11.41 -1.95
N ARG A 169 -12.37 10.50 -2.37
CA ARG A 169 -13.15 10.62 -3.62
C ARG A 169 -14.16 11.78 -3.61
N GLN A 170 -14.50 12.36 -2.45
CA GLN A 170 -15.49 13.44 -2.38
C GLN A 170 -14.94 14.79 -2.87
N ALA A 171 -15.83 15.61 -3.43
CA ALA A 171 -15.51 16.96 -3.91
C ALA A 171 -14.94 17.87 -2.81
N GLY A 172 -15.32 17.65 -1.54
CA GLY A 172 -14.79 18.40 -0.40
C GLY A 172 -13.27 18.25 -0.24
N PHE A 173 -12.73 17.04 -0.42
CA PHE A 173 -11.29 16.79 -0.32
C PHE A 173 -10.52 17.43 -1.49
N GLN A 174 -11.05 17.34 -2.70
CA GLN A 174 -10.47 18.00 -3.87
C GLN A 174 -10.45 19.53 -3.69
N LYS A 175 -11.55 20.11 -3.20
CA LYS A 175 -11.64 21.54 -2.88
C LYS A 175 -10.63 21.93 -1.80
N TYR A 176 -10.53 21.15 -0.73
CA TYR A 176 -9.55 21.36 0.34
C TYR A 176 -8.11 21.41 -0.19
N LEU A 177 -7.72 20.49 -1.08
CA LEU A 177 -6.37 20.49 -1.64
C LEU A 177 -6.08 21.71 -2.56
N ARG A 178 -7.10 22.18 -3.30
CA ARG A 178 -6.98 23.37 -4.15
C ARG A 178 -6.91 24.68 -3.35
N THR A 179 -7.83 24.86 -2.40
CA THR A 179 -8.07 26.17 -1.74
C THR A 179 -7.67 26.22 -0.27
N GLY A 180 -7.54 25.08 0.40
CA GLY A 180 -7.29 24.96 1.84
C GLY A 180 -5.85 25.24 2.27
N ARG A 181 -5.08 26.01 1.49
CA ARG A 181 -3.65 26.26 1.78
C ARG A 181 -3.43 27.30 2.90
N SER A 182 -4.45 28.02 3.34
CA SER A 182 -4.28 29.18 4.23
C SER A 182 -5.26 29.29 5.41
N SER A 183 -6.22 28.37 5.56
CA SER A 183 -7.25 28.48 6.61
C SER A 183 -7.16 27.38 7.65
N ALA A 184 -6.98 27.76 8.92
CA ALA A 184 -7.00 26.84 10.07
C ALA A 184 -8.29 26.01 10.14
N LEU A 185 -9.44 26.60 9.78
CA LEU A 185 -10.73 25.90 9.72
C LEU A 185 -10.73 24.78 8.69
N SER A 186 -10.05 24.95 7.56
CA SER A 186 -9.97 23.91 6.53
C SER A 186 -9.10 22.73 6.97
N HIS A 187 -8.02 22.99 7.72
CA HIS A 187 -7.21 21.95 8.35
C HIS A 187 -7.96 21.26 9.48
N ALA A 188 -8.70 22.00 10.31
CA ALA A 188 -9.56 21.43 11.35
C ALA A 188 -10.63 20.51 10.75
N TRP A 189 -11.28 20.91 9.66
CA TRP A 189 -12.22 20.07 8.92
C TRP A 189 -11.54 18.78 8.41
N PHE A 190 -10.35 18.89 7.82
CA PHE A 190 -9.60 17.73 7.35
C PHE A 190 -9.28 16.76 8.49
N LEU A 191 -8.74 17.25 9.62
CA LEU A 191 -8.41 16.42 10.78
C LEU A 191 -9.66 15.82 11.43
N TYR A 192 -10.79 16.53 11.40
CA TYR A 192 -12.06 16.01 11.89
C TYR A 192 -12.57 14.85 11.02
N ILE A 193 -12.65 15.03 9.70
CA ILE A 193 -13.16 13.98 8.80
C ILE A 193 -12.17 12.82 8.71
N PHE A 194 -10.91 13.08 8.40
CA PHE A 194 -9.92 12.05 8.11
C PHE A 194 -9.23 11.50 9.37
N GLY A 195 -9.22 12.24 10.48
CA GLY A 195 -8.73 11.76 11.77
C GLY A 195 -9.86 11.17 12.60
N VAL A 196 -10.69 12.03 13.21
CA VAL A 196 -11.75 11.63 14.15
C VAL A 196 -12.78 10.71 13.50
N GLY A 197 -13.28 11.05 12.31
CA GLY A 197 -14.25 10.23 11.58
C GLY A 197 -13.71 8.84 11.24
N SER A 198 -12.44 8.76 10.85
CA SER A 198 -11.79 7.47 10.58
C SER A 198 -11.57 6.64 11.85
N ALA A 199 -11.28 7.28 12.99
CA ALA A 199 -11.13 6.62 14.27
C ALA A 199 -12.45 5.95 14.71
N ILE A 200 -13.61 6.60 14.48
CA ILE A 200 -14.94 6.02 14.75
C ILE A 200 -15.17 4.76 13.88
N VAL A 201 -14.85 4.84 12.60
CA VAL A 201 -15.07 3.75 11.64
C VAL A 201 -14.16 2.57 11.95
N MET A 202 -12.90 2.82 12.28
CA MET A 202 -11.90 1.80 12.59
C MET A 202 -12.11 1.19 13.99
N SER A 203 -12.63 1.94 14.95
CA SER A 203 -12.85 1.41 16.31
C SER A 203 -13.92 0.33 16.36
N LEU A 204 -14.88 0.33 15.42
CA LEU A 204 -15.91 -0.72 15.32
C LEU A 204 -15.27 -2.11 15.06
N PRO A 205 -14.61 -2.38 13.91
CA PRO A 205 -13.94 -3.66 13.70
C PRO A 205 -12.83 -3.89 14.71
N GLY A 206 -12.18 -2.83 15.23
CA GLY A 206 -11.16 -2.95 16.28
C GLY A 206 -11.70 -3.59 17.56
N THR A 207 -12.88 -3.18 18.03
CA THR A 207 -13.52 -3.78 19.22
C THR A 207 -13.90 -5.24 18.99
N PHE A 208 -14.39 -5.60 17.80
CA PHE A 208 -14.71 -6.99 17.47
C PHE A 208 -13.45 -7.86 17.38
N VAL A 209 -12.38 -7.35 16.77
CA VAL A 209 -11.09 -8.04 16.69
C VAL A 209 -10.52 -8.25 18.09
N GLN A 210 -10.57 -7.23 18.94
CA GLN A 210 -10.10 -7.31 20.31
C GLN A 210 -10.90 -8.34 21.13
N ALA A 211 -12.22 -8.37 20.97
CA ALA A 211 -13.08 -9.38 21.59
C ALA A 211 -12.74 -10.80 21.11
N ALA A 212 -12.43 -10.97 19.81
CA ALA A 212 -12.04 -12.25 19.24
C ALA A 212 -10.68 -12.75 19.73
N LEU A 213 -9.78 -11.83 20.07
CA LEU A 213 -8.43 -12.13 20.55
C LEU A 213 -8.35 -12.31 22.08
N ASN A 214 -9.44 -12.09 22.83
CA ASN A 214 -9.44 -12.02 24.29
C ASN A 214 -8.38 -11.05 24.86
N GLU A 215 -7.96 -10.04 24.09
CA GLU A 215 -7.03 -9.02 24.56
C GLU A 215 -7.77 -8.01 25.43
N GLN A 216 -7.45 -7.95 26.72
CA GLN A 216 -7.85 -6.82 27.55
C GLN A 216 -7.08 -5.58 27.09
N THR A 217 -7.82 -4.48 26.89
CA THR A 217 -7.32 -3.17 26.46
C THR A 217 -6.34 -2.62 27.51
N THR A 218 -5.11 -3.10 27.49
CA THR A 218 -4.03 -2.35 28.13
C THR A 218 -3.77 -1.18 27.21
N PHE A 219 -4.15 0.02 27.67
CA PHE A 219 -3.55 1.22 27.13
C PHE A 219 -2.04 0.98 27.15
N ALA A 220 -1.42 0.85 25.97
CA ALA A 220 0.03 0.89 25.79
C ALA A 220 0.50 2.34 26.04
N LEU A 221 0.16 2.83 27.23
CA LEU A 221 0.72 4.00 27.83
C LEU A 221 1.80 3.47 28.76
N ASN A 222 2.82 4.30 28.97
CA ASN A 222 3.65 4.26 30.17
C ASN A 222 2.85 3.64 31.35
N PRO A 223 3.36 2.58 32.02
CA PRO A 223 2.61 1.77 32.97
C PRO A 223 1.77 2.60 33.97
N ALA A 224 2.30 3.75 34.39
CA ALA A 224 1.63 4.66 35.33
C ALA A 224 0.37 5.33 34.76
N VAL A 225 0.37 5.70 33.48
CA VAL A 225 -0.82 6.31 32.84
C VAL A 225 -1.81 5.22 32.41
N ALA A 226 -1.33 4.03 32.03
CA ALA A 226 -2.18 2.88 31.75
C ALA A 226 -3.02 2.48 32.97
N GLU A 227 -2.42 2.46 34.15
CA GLU A 227 -3.10 2.15 35.43
C GLU A 227 -4.12 3.25 35.81
N THR A 228 -3.75 4.51 35.64
CA THR A 228 -4.68 5.63 35.95
C THR A 228 -5.89 5.64 35.01
N VAL A 229 -5.68 5.31 33.73
CA VAL A 229 -6.76 5.24 32.74
C VAL A 229 -7.61 3.98 32.91
N SER A 230 -7.03 2.83 33.25
CA SER A 230 -7.78 1.60 33.51
C SER A 230 -8.74 1.75 34.70
N LEU A 231 -8.31 2.44 35.77
CA LEU A 231 -9.16 2.76 36.92
C LEU A 231 -10.34 3.67 36.54
N ARG A 232 -10.10 4.69 35.71
CA ARG A 232 -11.16 5.57 35.18
C ARG A 232 -12.13 4.82 34.27
N VAL A 233 -11.59 3.91 33.46
CA VAL A 233 -12.36 3.03 32.56
C VAL A 233 -13.30 2.14 33.34
N LEU A 234 -12.82 1.49 34.41
CA LEU A 234 -13.65 0.64 35.27
C LEU A 234 -14.78 1.42 35.94
N GLN A 235 -14.51 2.64 36.42
CA GLN A 235 -15.54 3.51 37.00
C GLN A 235 -16.63 3.87 35.97
N TRP A 236 -16.23 4.12 34.72
CA TRP A 236 -17.16 4.38 33.64
C TRP A 236 -17.97 3.15 33.24
N GLU A 237 -17.34 1.98 33.17
CA GLU A 237 -18.01 0.72 32.88
C GLU A 237 -19.12 0.43 33.89
N GLN A 238 -18.81 0.58 35.18
CA GLN A 238 -19.80 0.44 36.25
C GLN A 238 -20.94 1.46 36.13
N THR A 239 -20.63 2.71 35.78
CA THR A 239 -21.65 3.76 35.63
C THR A 239 -22.57 3.50 34.44
N VAL A 240 -22.01 3.14 33.27
CA VAL A 240 -22.77 2.81 32.06
C VAL A 240 -23.63 1.58 32.30
N HIS A 241 -23.08 0.58 33.00
CA HIS A 241 -23.81 -0.63 33.35
C HIS A 241 -25.06 -0.33 34.18
N LEU A 242 -24.94 0.48 35.24
CA LEU A 242 -26.09 0.90 36.06
C LEU A 242 -27.18 1.64 35.24
N TYR A 243 -26.78 2.49 34.30
CA TYR A 243 -27.73 3.17 33.42
C TYR A 243 -28.41 2.22 32.44
N LEU A 244 -27.66 1.28 31.84
CA LEU A 244 -28.21 0.32 30.88
C LEU A 244 -29.09 -0.74 31.55
N GLU A 245 -28.74 -1.21 32.75
CA GLU A 245 -29.60 -2.09 33.55
C GLU A 245 -30.94 -1.43 33.86
N SER A 246 -30.94 -0.13 34.16
CA SER A 246 -32.17 0.62 34.43
C SER A 246 -33.09 0.76 33.21
N LEU A 247 -32.53 0.70 31.99
CA LEU A 247 -33.24 0.90 30.73
C LEU A 247 -33.64 -0.40 30.02
N PHE A 248 -32.79 -1.43 30.05
CA PHE A 248 -32.93 -2.65 29.24
C PHE A 248 -33.09 -3.94 30.07
N GLY A 249 -33.00 -3.85 31.41
CA GLY A 249 -33.09 -5.00 32.31
C GLY A 249 -31.80 -5.82 32.41
N PHE A 250 -31.76 -6.73 33.40
CA PHE A 250 -30.56 -7.39 33.91
C PHE A 250 -29.80 -8.26 32.88
N THR A 251 -30.48 -8.82 31.86
CA THR A 251 -29.87 -9.81 30.95
C THR A 251 -29.09 -9.22 29.78
N TRP A 252 -29.42 -8.00 29.34
CA TRP A 252 -28.73 -7.33 28.23
C TRP A 252 -27.76 -6.23 28.70
N GLY A 253 -27.93 -5.73 29.93
CA GLY A 253 -27.12 -4.66 30.50
C GLY A 253 -25.63 -4.98 30.57
N GLU A 254 -25.24 -6.20 30.95
CA GLU A 254 -23.83 -6.60 31.05
C GLU A 254 -23.12 -6.62 29.69
N SER A 255 -23.68 -7.35 28.72
CA SER A 255 -23.06 -7.50 27.40
C SER A 255 -23.01 -6.18 26.63
N VAL A 256 -24.10 -5.42 26.61
CA VAL A 256 -24.17 -4.14 25.88
C VAL A 256 -23.28 -3.08 26.52
N SER A 257 -23.19 -3.04 27.85
CA SER A 257 -22.29 -2.11 28.56
C SER A 257 -20.83 -2.35 28.17
N TRP A 258 -20.39 -3.60 28.19
CA TRP A 258 -19.03 -3.98 27.81
C TRP A 258 -18.71 -3.55 26.37
N TRP A 259 -19.60 -3.84 25.41
CA TRP A 259 -19.40 -3.45 24.01
C TRP A 259 -19.34 -1.93 23.82
N MET A 260 -20.24 -1.19 24.46
CA MET A 260 -20.32 0.27 24.33
C MET A 260 -19.07 0.94 24.91
N VAL A 261 -18.63 0.50 26.08
CA VAL A 261 -17.47 1.07 26.78
C VAL A 261 -16.17 0.74 26.06
N ASN A 262 -15.97 -0.51 25.61
CA ASN A 262 -14.78 -0.86 24.85
C ASN A 262 -14.72 -0.18 23.47
N TRP A 263 -15.87 -0.03 22.79
CA TRP A 263 -15.92 0.73 21.54
C TRP A 263 -15.56 2.19 21.75
N PHE A 264 -16.11 2.83 22.79
CA PHE A 264 -15.79 4.23 23.08
C PHE A 264 -14.31 4.43 23.44
N GLN A 265 -13.73 3.52 24.22
CA GLN A 265 -12.29 3.54 24.51
C GLN A 265 -11.44 3.38 23.25
N ASN A 266 -11.79 2.41 22.40
CA ASN A 266 -11.10 2.19 21.14
C ASN A 266 -11.21 3.41 20.21
N TRP A 267 -12.37 4.06 20.19
CA TRP A 267 -12.55 5.29 19.45
C TRP A 267 -11.60 6.39 19.95
N ILE A 268 -11.60 6.69 21.25
CA ILE A 268 -10.70 7.69 21.83
C ILE A 268 -9.24 7.34 21.56
N ARG A 269 -8.86 6.06 21.73
CA ARG A 269 -7.51 5.56 21.48
C ARG A 269 -7.07 5.80 20.04
N TYR A 270 -7.97 5.65 19.08
CA TYR A 270 -7.65 5.77 17.67
C TYR A 270 -7.57 7.22 17.20
N ILE A 271 -8.18 8.18 17.90
CA ILE A 271 -8.20 9.58 17.44
C ILE A 271 -6.78 10.13 17.23
N PRO A 272 -5.86 10.14 18.21
CA PRO A 272 -4.52 10.73 18.01
C PRO A 272 -3.76 10.02 16.88
N ASP A 273 -3.86 8.70 16.87
CA ASP A 273 -3.16 7.83 15.95
C ASP A 273 -3.58 8.02 14.49
N LYS A 274 -4.89 7.92 14.22
CA LYS A 274 -5.44 8.04 12.87
C LYS A 274 -5.38 9.48 12.36
N THR A 275 -5.46 10.46 13.27
CA THR A 275 -5.26 11.88 12.93
C THR A 275 -3.84 12.15 12.47
N MET A 276 -2.83 11.67 13.21
CA MET A 276 -1.42 11.84 12.83
C MET A 276 -1.08 11.08 11.55
N SER A 277 -1.56 9.84 11.40
CA SER A 277 -1.38 9.04 10.18
C SER A 277 -1.95 9.75 8.95
N ALA A 278 -3.18 10.28 9.02
CA ALA A 278 -3.79 11.01 7.92
C ALA A 278 -3.06 12.33 7.60
N ALA A 279 -2.60 13.05 8.64
CA ALA A 279 -1.87 14.30 8.47
C ALA A 279 -0.50 14.09 7.80
N ILE A 280 0.28 13.10 8.25
CA ILE A 280 1.58 12.77 7.65
C ILE A 280 1.37 12.30 6.21
N ALA A 281 0.37 11.45 5.95
CA ALA A 281 0.03 11.00 4.60
C ALA A 281 -0.29 12.18 3.65
N LEU A 282 -1.03 13.18 4.13
CA LEU A 282 -1.34 14.39 3.38
C LEU A 282 -0.07 15.21 3.05
N VAL A 283 0.86 15.34 4.00
CA VAL A 283 2.13 16.03 3.80
C VAL A 283 2.97 15.28 2.75
N VAL A 284 3.12 13.96 2.88
CA VAL A 284 3.84 13.13 1.92
C VAL A 284 3.23 13.20 0.53
N LEU A 285 1.90 13.19 0.43
CA LEU A 285 1.18 13.36 -0.83
C LEU A 285 1.53 14.69 -1.49
N LYS A 286 1.42 15.79 -0.75
CA LYS A 286 1.53 17.15 -1.27
C LYS A 286 2.95 17.54 -1.68
N TYR A 287 3.95 17.12 -0.89
CA TYR A 287 5.35 17.49 -1.13
C TYR A 287 6.16 16.36 -1.80
N GLY A 288 5.77 15.11 -1.59
CA GLY A 288 6.45 13.96 -2.18
C GLY A 288 5.97 13.62 -3.59
N TYR A 289 4.66 13.76 -3.87
CA TYR A 289 4.06 13.26 -5.11
C TYR A 289 3.09 14.26 -5.79
N PRO A 290 3.53 15.49 -6.11
CA PRO A 290 2.64 16.54 -6.62
C PRO A 290 2.04 16.23 -7.99
N LEU A 291 2.74 15.46 -8.83
CA LEU A 291 2.20 15.07 -10.14
C LEU A 291 1.08 14.04 -9.98
N PHE A 292 1.21 13.12 -9.02
CA PHE A 292 0.13 12.20 -8.68
C PHE A 292 -1.06 12.93 -8.06
N GLU A 293 -0.86 13.94 -7.21
CA GLU A 293 -1.96 14.81 -6.76
C GLU A 293 -2.71 15.43 -7.96
N ARG A 294 -1.97 16.05 -8.88
CA ARG A 294 -2.54 16.70 -10.07
C ARG A 294 -3.35 15.74 -10.95
N GLU A 295 -2.84 14.54 -11.19
CA GLU A 295 -3.45 13.58 -12.11
C GLU A 295 -4.55 12.73 -11.44
N LEU A 296 -4.32 12.26 -10.22
CA LEU A 296 -5.20 11.32 -9.52
C LEU A 296 -6.28 11.96 -8.66
N ILE A 297 -6.09 13.22 -8.25
CA ILE A 297 -7.07 13.95 -7.43
C ILE A 297 -7.72 15.06 -8.24
N HIS A 298 -6.93 15.85 -8.97
CA HIS A 298 -7.46 16.97 -9.75
C HIS A 298 -7.93 16.61 -11.16
N GLY A 299 -7.69 15.38 -11.62
CA GLY A 299 -8.15 14.89 -12.92
C GLY A 299 -7.33 15.37 -14.11
N GLY A 300 -6.14 15.92 -13.88
CA GLY A 300 -5.30 16.47 -14.92
C GLY A 300 -5.97 17.61 -15.70
N PRO A 301 -5.66 17.81 -17.00
CA PRO A 301 -6.22 18.89 -17.82
C PRO A 301 -7.72 18.74 -18.12
N ALA A 302 -8.24 17.51 -18.09
CA ALA A 302 -9.64 17.22 -18.37
C ALA A 302 -10.55 17.53 -17.16
N GLY A 303 -9.97 17.70 -15.97
CA GLY A 303 -10.71 17.98 -14.73
C GLY A 303 -11.49 16.80 -14.15
N GLU A 304 -11.56 15.67 -14.87
CA GLU A 304 -12.25 14.45 -14.43
C GLU A 304 -11.30 13.48 -13.73
N ARG A 305 -11.69 13.09 -12.51
CA ARG A 305 -10.89 12.19 -11.68
C ARG A 305 -10.93 10.75 -12.20
N PRO A 306 -9.84 9.98 -12.05
CA PRO A 306 -9.87 8.55 -12.28
C PRO A 306 -10.88 7.81 -11.38
N ASN A 307 -11.70 6.96 -12.01
CA ASN A 307 -12.64 6.09 -11.31
C ASN A 307 -12.02 4.72 -10.98
N ASP A 308 -12.61 4.06 -9.98
CA ASP A 308 -12.17 2.73 -9.54
C ASP A 308 -12.54 1.64 -10.56
N GLU A 309 -11.70 0.61 -10.65
CA GLU A 309 -11.92 -0.48 -11.59
C GLU A 309 -12.73 -1.60 -10.97
N ARG A 310 -13.65 -2.18 -11.76
CA ARG A 310 -14.48 -3.31 -11.35
C ARG A 310 -13.68 -4.54 -10.88
N ILE A 311 -12.43 -4.68 -11.31
CA ILE A 311 -11.58 -5.83 -10.97
C ILE A 311 -10.93 -5.69 -9.59
N LEU A 312 -10.82 -4.46 -9.05
CA LEU A 312 -10.09 -4.22 -7.80
C LEU A 312 -10.73 -4.91 -6.58
N PRO A 313 -12.07 -4.91 -6.38
CA PRO A 313 -12.68 -5.72 -5.33
C PRO A 313 -12.33 -7.20 -5.45
N LEU A 314 -12.26 -7.74 -6.67
CA LEU A 314 -11.92 -9.15 -6.91
C LEU A 314 -10.45 -9.44 -6.59
N VAL A 315 -9.54 -8.53 -6.93
CA VAL A 315 -8.11 -8.63 -6.55
C VAL A 315 -7.96 -8.61 -5.04
N LEU A 316 -8.68 -7.72 -4.35
CA LEU A 316 -8.72 -7.70 -2.88
C LEU A 316 -9.24 -9.03 -2.33
N GLY A 317 -10.32 -9.58 -2.88
CA GLY A 317 -10.85 -10.88 -2.47
C GLY A 317 -9.88 -12.03 -2.69
N LEU A 318 -9.18 -12.07 -3.82
CA LEU A 318 -8.15 -13.07 -4.10
C LEU A 318 -7.03 -13.02 -3.05
N LEU A 319 -6.55 -11.81 -2.72
CA LEU A 319 -5.52 -11.63 -1.70
C LEU A 319 -6.04 -11.95 -0.30
N TYR A 320 -7.31 -11.64 -0.01
CA TYR A 320 -7.94 -11.86 1.29
C TYR A 320 -8.29 -13.33 1.54
N ALA A 321 -8.45 -14.14 0.49
CA ALA A 321 -8.78 -15.56 0.61
C ALA A 321 -7.79 -16.33 1.50
N LEU A 322 -6.50 -16.02 1.39
CA LEU A 322 -5.44 -16.66 2.17
C LEU A 322 -5.53 -16.29 3.67
N PRO A 323 -5.52 -14.99 4.06
CA PRO A 323 -5.80 -14.57 5.43
C PRO A 323 -7.13 -15.07 5.98
N PHE A 324 -8.19 -15.08 5.17
CA PHE A 324 -9.51 -15.54 5.59
C PHE A 324 -9.52 -17.02 5.97
N ALA A 325 -8.88 -17.87 5.15
CA ALA A 325 -8.73 -19.28 5.47
C ALA A 325 -7.97 -19.47 6.80
N ALA A 326 -6.88 -18.72 7.01
CA ALA A 326 -6.12 -18.76 8.25
C ALA A 326 -6.92 -18.29 9.48
N LEU A 327 -7.72 -17.23 9.33
CA LEU A 327 -8.58 -16.69 10.39
C LEU A 327 -9.68 -17.68 10.79
N LEU A 328 -10.21 -18.44 9.83
CA LEU A 328 -11.28 -19.42 10.06
C LEU A 328 -10.75 -20.73 10.64
N SER A 329 -9.54 -21.16 10.24
CA SER A 329 -8.96 -22.44 10.67
C SER A 329 -8.27 -22.41 12.02
N SER A 330 -7.88 -21.22 12.51
CA SER A 330 -7.10 -21.09 13.75
C SER A 330 -8.00 -20.85 14.97
N GLU A 331 -7.82 -21.67 16.00
CA GLU A 331 -8.49 -21.51 17.30
C GLU A 331 -8.08 -20.22 18.01
N THR A 332 -6.84 -19.75 17.77
CA THR A 332 -6.29 -18.52 18.37
C THR A 332 -7.11 -17.27 18.01
N TYR A 333 -7.80 -17.27 16.86
CA TYR A 333 -8.63 -16.13 16.42
C TYR A 333 -10.12 -16.33 16.71
N GLY A 334 -10.47 -17.36 17.48
CA GLY A 334 -11.86 -17.72 17.73
C GLY A 334 -12.64 -17.97 16.44
N GLY A 335 -11.99 -18.58 15.42
CA GLY A 335 -12.51 -18.70 14.06
C GLY A 335 -13.94 -19.23 13.97
N ALA A 336 -14.31 -20.21 14.81
CA ALA A 336 -15.66 -20.77 14.85
C ALA A 336 -16.73 -19.82 15.45
N ALA A 337 -16.36 -18.99 16.44
CA ALA A 337 -17.29 -18.06 17.09
C ALA A 337 -17.41 -16.73 16.34
N TYR A 338 -16.30 -16.25 15.78
CA TYR A 338 -16.19 -14.96 15.09
C TYR A 338 -16.15 -15.07 13.56
N TRP A 339 -16.52 -16.22 12.98
CA TRP A 339 -16.60 -16.37 11.52
C TRP A 339 -17.41 -15.28 10.80
N PRO A 340 -18.52 -14.71 11.35
CA PRO A 340 -19.24 -13.66 10.66
C PRO A 340 -18.40 -12.39 10.51
N LEU A 341 -17.59 -12.05 11.54
CA LEU A 341 -16.65 -10.94 11.51
C LEU A 341 -15.61 -11.13 10.41
N TRP A 342 -15.00 -12.32 10.34
CA TRP A 342 -14.02 -12.67 9.31
C TRP A 342 -14.64 -12.72 7.91
N ALA A 343 -15.94 -12.99 7.81
CA ALA A 343 -16.65 -13.02 6.53
C ALA A 343 -17.09 -11.63 6.04
N LEU A 344 -17.13 -10.59 6.89
CA LEU A 344 -17.59 -9.24 6.53
C LEU A 344 -16.91 -8.65 5.29
N PRO A 345 -15.58 -8.79 5.08
CA PRO A 345 -14.93 -8.27 3.88
C PRO A 345 -15.49 -8.86 2.59
N TRP A 346 -15.96 -10.12 2.59
CA TRP A 346 -16.57 -10.72 1.40
C TRP A 346 -17.87 -10.04 0.98
N LEU A 347 -18.69 -9.62 1.96
CA LEU A 347 -19.88 -8.82 1.69
C LEU A 347 -19.52 -7.47 1.07
N PHE A 348 -18.48 -6.82 1.60
CA PHE A 348 -18.00 -5.54 1.07
C PHE A 348 -17.40 -5.69 -0.33
N ILE A 349 -16.61 -6.74 -0.58
CA ILE A 349 -16.05 -7.07 -1.90
C ILE A 349 -17.16 -7.34 -2.91
N GLY A 350 -18.13 -8.18 -2.56
CA GLY A 350 -19.27 -8.49 -3.42
C GLY A 350 -20.12 -7.27 -3.73
N GLY A 351 -20.48 -6.49 -2.70
CA GLY A 351 -21.21 -5.24 -2.85
C GLY A 351 -20.47 -4.21 -3.69
N GLY A 352 -19.16 -4.08 -3.50
CA GLY A 352 -18.29 -3.20 -4.30
C GLY A 352 -18.20 -3.61 -5.77
N TYR A 353 -18.09 -4.91 -6.05
CA TYR A 353 -18.10 -5.44 -7.41
C TYR A 353 -19.44 -5.13 -8.10
N VAL A 354 -20.56 -5.41 -7.43
CA VAL A 354 -21.91 -5.12 -7.94
C VAL A 354 -22.08 -3.62 -8.17
N TYR A 355 -21.67 -2.78 -7.21
CA TYR A 355 -21.74 -1.33 -7.34
C TYR A 355 -20.97 -0.83 -8.56
N LEU A 356 -19.71 -1.26 -8.74
CA LEU A 356 -18.89 -0.86 -9.89
C LEU A 356 -19.39 -1.48 -11.21
N ARG A 357 -20.09 -2.61 -11.17
CA ARG A 357 -20.66 -3.24 -12.36
C ARG A 357 -21.86 -2.48 -12.92
N TYR A 358 -22.68 -1.89 -12.06
CA TYR A 358 -23.92 -1.18 -12.43
C TYR A 358 -23.74 0.33 -12.52
N TRP A 359 -22.95 0.94 -11.63
CA TRP A 359 -22.74 2.40 -11.55
C TRP A 359 -21.31 2.84 -11.89
N GLY A 360 -20.40 1.90 -12.15
CA GLY A 360 -19.03 2.23 -12.56
C GLY A 360 -18.92 2.69 -14.01
N THR A 361 -17.82 3.38 -14.31
CA THR A 361 -17.51 3.80 -15.68
C THR A 361 -17.20 2.62 -16.60
N GLY A 362 -17.62 2.72 -17.86
CA GLY A 362 -17.34 1.69 -18.87
C GLY A 362 -15.85 1.48 -19.12
N GLU A 363 -15.47 0.24 -19.44
CA GLU A 363 -14.06 -0.18 -19.59
C GLU A 363 -13.31 0.60 -20.67
N ALA A 364 -13.97 0.93 -21.78
CA ALA A 364 -13.36 1.70 -22.88
C ALA A 364 -12.96 3.12 -22.43
N ALA A 365 -13.80 3.78 -21.63
CA ALA A 365 -13.50 5.11 -21.09
C ALA A 365 -12.35 5.05 -20.07
N LEU A 366 -12.36 4.03 -19.20
CA LEU A 366 -11.26 3.77 -18.26
C LEU A 366 -9.93 3.54 -18.98
N GLN A 367 -9.93 2.75 -20.05
CA GLN A 367 -8.74 2.45 -20.83
C GLN A 367 -8.18 3.69 -21.55
N ALA A 368 -9.05 4.50 -22.15
CA ALA A 368 -8.65 5.76 -22.78
C ALA A 368 -8.02 6.73 -21.76
N ALA A 369 -8.65 6.88 -20.59
CA ALA A 369 -8.11 7.73 -19.51
C ALA A 369 -6.74 7.24 -19.00
N ARG A 370 -6.52 5.92 -18.94
CA ARG A 370 -5.21 5.34 -18.57
C ARG A 370 -4.14 5.65 -19.59
N LEU A 371 -4.41 5.44 -20.88
CA LEU A 371 -3.44 5.71 -21.94
C LEU A 371 -3.01 7.18 -21.95
N GLN A 372 -3.95 8.11 -21.83
CA GLN A 372 -3.65 9.53 -21.76
C GLN A 372 -2.78 9.89 -20.56
N ARG A 373 -3.01 9.27 -19.40
CA ARG A 373 -2.21 9.50 -18.18
C ARG A 373 -0.83 8.89 -18.29
N ALA A 374 -0.72 7.67 -18.84
CA ALA A 374 0.56 7.01 -19.09
C ALA A 374 1.45 7.88 -20.00
N ASP A 375 0.87 8.46 -21.06
CA ASP A 375 1.60 9.37 -21.95
C ASP A 375 2.07 10.66 -21.26
N ARG A 376 1.29 11.19 -20.31
CA ARG A 376 1.71 12.36 -19.51
C ARG A 376 2.86 12.02 -18.58
N TYR A 377 2.78 10.91 -17.84
CA TYR A 377 3.90 10.46 -17.02
C TYR A 377 5.14 10.15 -17.84
N ALA A 378 4.99 9.48 -18.99
CA ALA A 378 6.10 9.20 -19.89
C ALA A 378 6.78 10.49 -20.37
N ARG A 379 6.02 11.54 -20.68
CA ARG A 379 6.58 12.86 -21.03
C ARG A 379 7.35 13.49 -19.87
N ALA A 380 6.78 13.50 -18.66
CA ALA A 380 7.46 14.02 -17.48
C ALA A 380 8.77 13.28 -17.20
N LEU A 381 8.74 11.94 -17.21
CA LEU A 381 9.90 11.08 -16.96
C LEU A 381 10.98 11.17 -18.06
N LYS A 382 10.58 11.36 -19.33
CA LYS A 382 11.51 11.46 -20.47
C LYS A 382 12.40 12.70 -20.42
N GLN A 383 11.90 13.81 -19.87
CA GLN A 383 12.68 15.06 -19.74
C GLN A 383 13.88 14.88 -18.80
N ILE A 384 13.76 14.00 -17.82
CA ILE A 384 14.77 13.79 -16.76
C ILE A 384 15.79 12.74 -17.16
N GLY A 385 15.42 11.83 -18.07
CA GLY A 385 16.34 10.83 -18.62
C GLY A 385 17.56 11.41 -19.34
N ARG A 386 17.62 12.74 -19.53
CA ARG A 386 18.72 13.47 -20.15
C ARG A 386 19.70 14.12 -19.16
N GLU A 387 19.40 14.11 -17.86
CA GLU A 387 20.24 14.75 -16.84
C GLU A 387 21.39 13.83 -16.39
N ALA A 388 22.58 14.38 -16.16
CA ALA A 388 23.78 13.60 -15.78
C ALA A 388 23.61 12.82 -14.46
N SER A 389 22.81 13.36 -13.54
CA SER A 389 22.40 12.71 -12.28
C SER A 389 21.66 11.39 -12.51
N HIS A 390 20.91 11.28 -13.61
CA HIS A 390 20.16 10.08 -13.97
C HIS A 390 21.10 8.95 -14.41
N GLU A 391 22.12 9.26 -15.22
CA GLU A 391 23.10 8.26 -15.63
C GLU A 391 23.94 7.77 -14.44
N PHE A 392 24.32 8.66 -13.52
CA PHE A 392 25.02 8.29 -12.29
C PHE A 392 24.23 7.26 -11.48
N CYS A 393 22.95 7.53 -11.19
CA CYS A 393 22.10 6.60 -10.44
C CYS A 393 21.94 5.26 -11.17
N LYS A 394 21.74 5.27 -12.51
CA LYS A 394 21.60 4.03 -13.29
C LYS A 394 22.86 3.15 -13.19
N ARG A 395 24.06 3.75 -13.28
CA ARG A 395 25.34 3.04 -13.17
C ARG A 395 25.56 2.51 -11.76
N LEU A 396 25.25 3.33 -10.74
CA LEU A 396 25.35 2.93 -9.33
C LEU A 396 24.46 1.73 -9.03
N THR A 397 23.17 1.78 -9.39
CA THR A 397 22.23 0.65 -9.22
C THR A 397 22.74 -0.62 -9.89
N PHE A 398 23.28 -0.51 -11.11
CA PHE A 398 23.81 -1.66 -11.83
C PHE A 398 25.01 -2.29 -11.10
N MET A 399 25.96 -1.47 -10.63
CA MET A 399 27.11 -1.95 -9.87
C MET A 399 26.70 -2.55 -8.53
N THR A 400 25.74 -1.94 -7.83
CA THR A 400 25.18 -2.50 -6.59
C THR A 400 24.59 -3.88 -6.84
N LEU A 401 23.79 -4.08 -7.89
CA LEU A 401 23.21 -5.38 -8.22
C LEU A 401 24.28 -6.45 -8.51
N ILE A 402 25.34 -6.09 -9.24
CA ILE A 402 26.45 -7.02 -9.51
C ILE A 402 27.14 -7.42 -8.20
N VAL A 403 27.53 -6.44 -7.37
CA VAL A 403 28.21 -6.70 -6.10
C VAL A 403 27.32 -7.56 -5.18
N SER A 404 26.03 -7.26 -5.12
CA SER A 404 25.05 -8.03 -4.35
C SER A 404 24.91 -9.47 -4.85
N LEU A 405 24.89 -9.69 -6.16
CA LEU A 405 24.82 -11.03 -6.74
C LEU A 405 26.09 -11.84 -6.42
N VAL A 406 27.26 -11.23 -6.54
CA VAL A 406 28.54 -11.87 -6.19
C VAL A 406 28.57 -12.26 -4.71
N PHE A 407 28.15 -11.35 -3.82
CA PHE A 407 28.05 -11.66 -2.39
C PHE A 407 27.08 -12.81 -2.10
N ALA A 408 25.89 -12.78 -2.71
CA ALA A 408 24.88 -13.83 -2.54
C ALA A 408 25.37 -15.20 -3.03
N LEU A 409 26.16 -15.25 -4.10
CA LEU A 409 26.79 -16.49 -4.62
C LEU A 409 27.86 -17.05 -3.67
N CYS A 410 28.50 -16.20 -2.87
CA CYS A 410 29.50 -16.62 -1.88
C CYS A 410 28.89 -17.10 -0.55
N LEU A 411 27.65 -16.70 -0.22
CA LEU A 411 27.00 -17.05 1.05
C LEU A 411 26.87 -18.56 1.32
N PRO A 412 26.51 -19.42 0.33
CA PRO A 412 26.45 -20.87 0.54
C PRO A 412 27.80 -21.50 0.90
N ILE A 413 28.91 -20.84 0.55
CA ILE A 413 30.27 -21.30 0.88
C ILE A 413 30.65 -20.89 2.31
N LEU A 414 30.10 -19.77 2.79
CA LEU A 414 30.51 -19.12 4.04
C LEU A 414 29.64 -19.49 5.25
N LEU A 415 28.37 -19.85 5.04
CA LEU A 415 27.39 -20.04 6.11
C LEU A 415 26.55 -21.30 5.91
N THR A 416 26.32 -22.02 7.01
CA THR A 416 25.45 -23.21 7.02
C THR A 416 23.97 -22.81 6.85
N ASP A 417 23.53 -21.71 7.44
CA ASP A 417 22.16 -21.16 7.31
C ASP A 417 22.07 -20.04 6.26
N PHE A 418 22.76 -20.23 5.13
CA PHE A 418 22.92 -19.17 4.13
C PHE A 418 21.59 -18.66 3.58
N TYR A 419 20.54 -19.46 3.49
CA TYR A 419 19.25 -19.06 2.93
C TYR A 419 18.61 -17.91 3.71
N ARG A 420 18.63 -17.96 5.05
CA ARG A 420 18.08 -16.91 5.91
C ARG A 420 18.89 -15.61 5.79
N ALA A 421 20.22 -15.73 5.75
CA ALA A 421 21.11 -14.58 5.55
C ALA A 421 20.94 -13.95 4.15
N THR A 422 20.82 -14.79 3.11
CA THR A 422 20.65 -14.38 1.72
C THR A 422 19.31 -13.68 1.51
N PHE A 423 18.24 -14.21 2.10
CA PHE A 423 16.91 -13.60 2.08
C PHE A 423 16.95 -12.18 2.69
N LYS A 424 17.44 -12.05 3.92
CA LYS A 424 17.57 -10.74 4.61
C LYS A 424 18.43 -9.77 3.80
N PHE A 425 19.53 -10.25 3.23
CA PHE A 425 20.41 -9.45 2.38
C PHE A 425 19.68 -8.92 1.14
N PHE A 426 18.95 -9.77 0.41
CA PHE A 426 18.18 -9.33 -0.75
C PHE A 426 17.06 -8.36 -0.36
N CYS A 427 16.37 -8.57 0.77
CA CYS A 427 15.40 -7.59 1.27
C CYS A 427 16.03 -6.21 1.47
N VAL A 428 17.23 -6.13 2.05
CA VAL A 428 17.96 -4.87 2.25
C VAL A 428 18.36 -4.25 0.91
N VAL A 429 18.97 -5.03 0.01
CA VAL A 429 19.44 -4.54 -1.29
C VAL A 429 18.27 -4.04 -2.15
N TYR A 430 17.23 -4.85 -2.32
CA TYR A 430 16.06 -4.46 -3.11
C TYR A 430 15.25 -3.36 -2.44
N GLY A 431 15.15 -3.37 -1.11
CA GLY A 431 14.54 -2.28 -0.35
C GLY A 431 15.26 -0.95 -0.59
N PHE A 432 16.59 -0.94 -0.53
CA PHE A 432 17.39 0.24 -0.85
C PHE A 432 17.18 0.71 -2.30
N LEU A 433 17.25 -0.22 -3.28
CA LEU A 433 17.04 0.11 -4.69
C LEU A 433 15.64 0.65 -4.96
N LEU A 434 14.63 0.11 -4.26
CA LEU A 434 13.26 0.60 -4.31
C LEU A 434 13.17 2.02 -3.76
N VAL A 435 13.76 2.32 -2.60
CA VAL A 435 13.80 3.70 -2.05
C VAL A 435 14.47 4.66 -3.02
N VAL A 436 15.62 4.31 -3.60
CA VAL A 436 16.29 5.14 -4.62
C VAL A 436 15.39 5.39 -5.83
N HIS A 437 14.66 4.36 -6.28
CA HIS A 437 13.70 4.49 -7.38
C HIS A 437 12.54 5.45 -7.03
N LEU A 438 11.97 5.34 -5.83
CA LEU A 438 10.89 6.21 -5.35
C LEU A 438 11.35 7.66 -5.23
N VAL A 439 12.51 7.90 -4.62
CA VAL A 439 13.11 9.25 -4.50
C VAL A 439 13.34 9.86 -5.87
N ARG A 440 13.84 9.08 -6.82
CA ARG A 440 14.00 9.53 -8.21
C ARG A 440 12.67 9.98 -8.81
N ILE A 441 11.59 9.21 -8.63
CA ILE A 441 10.26 9.58 -9.15
C ILE A 441 9.72 10.81 -8.44
N SER A 442 9.91 10.95 -7.13
CA SER A 442 9.51 12.15 -6.39
C SER A 442 10.21 13.41 -6.91
N ILE A 443 11.54 13.37 -7.03
CA ILE A 443 12.33 14.49 -7.58
C ILE A 443 11.90 14.81 -9.01
N ALA A 444 11.71 13.78 -9.83
CA ALA A 444 11.23 13.89 -11.19
C ALA A 444 9.92 14.67 -11.30
N GLN A 445 8.95 14.31 -10.47
CA GLN A 445 7.66 14.95 -10.43
C GLN A 445 7.77 16.40 -9.98
N ASN A 446 8.53 16.68 -8.91
CA ASN A 446 8.74 18.02 -8.39
C ASN A 446 9.35 18.97 -9.46
N ILE A 447 10.40 18.54 -10.16
CA ILE A 447 11.02 19.34 -11.24
C ILE A 447 10.03 19.58 -12.39
N SER A 448 9.28 18.55 -12.78
CA SER A 448 8.32 18.68 -13.89
C SER A 448 7.19 19.67 -13.59
N VAL A 449 6.74 19.74 -12.33
CA VAL A 449 5.69 20.67 -11.91
C VAL A 449 6.25 22.10 -11.79
N ALA A 450 7.47 22.26 -11.26
CA ALA A 450 8.13 23.56 -11.17
C ALA A 450 8.26 24.22 -12.56
N ARG A 451 8.79 23.48 -13.55
CA ARG A 451 8.96 23.97 -14.93
C ARG A 451 7.66 24.20 -15.70
N ALA A 452 6.53 23.67 -15.24
CA ALA A 452 5.23 23.88 -15.87
C ALA A 452 4.51 25.14 -15.34
N ASN A 453 5.01 25.71 -14.24
CA ASN A 453 4.50 26.95 -13.64
C ASN A 453 5.38 28.17 -13.96
N GLU A 454 6.56 27.96 -14.55
CA GLU A 454 7.37 28.95 -15.27
C GLU A 454 6.84 29.10 -16.70
#